data_AF-A0A9K3CQE9-F1
#
_entry.id   AF-A0A9K3CQE9-F1
#
_cell.length_a   1.000
_cell.length_b   1.000
_cell.length_c   1.000
_cell.angle_alpha   90.00
_cell.angle_beta   90.00
_cell.angle_gamma   90.00
#
_symmetry.space_group_name_H-M   'P 1'
#
loop_
_entity.id
_entity.type
_entity.pdbx_description
1 polymer ?
#
loop_
_entity_poly.entity_id
_entity_poly.type
_entity_poly.pdbx_seq_one_letter_code
_entity_poly.pdbx_strand_id
1 'polypeptide(L)'
;METLEEQSGDRVGARLEVVEEGLAEVLRLLQMQQKPSKVERTKAYYESQRLLNARVFRRGHPRVQATLEYLFRTSCILVSLIDEVILLILLCIMDVLHPDSRLYMSILFVSIAMQVVHLLFLTIVTIEMVKQLMFRVASIADMLSVYVSIVLLYAGLYTVLAYVDPTCFSGLNAEDFEGPTKALSVFGNFIYFSNVAMASVGFGDIFPSSGVARSIVFTETLMSVGFLCILFGNIEYKDPTEMEDPTPSLDMGMGPDRHGTHVPLLSVGHEDTSM
;
A
#
# COMPACT_ATOMS: atom_id res chain seq x y z
N MET A 1 10.08 -81.24 34.85
CA MET A 1 9.35 -80.72 33.67
C MET A 1 9.02 -79.24 33.82
N GLU A 2 8.90 -78.70 35.04
CA GLU A 2 8.68 -77.26 35.29
C GLU A 2 9.86 -76.33 34.89
N THR A 3 11.10 -76.83 34.81
CA THR A 3 12.27 -75.98 34.51
C THR A 3 12.46 -75.62 33.04
N LEU A 4 11.64 -76.15 32.12
CA LEU A 4 11.71 -75.84 30.68
C LEU A 4 10.64 -74.82 30.23
N GLU A 5 9.57 -74.62 30.99
CA GLU A 5 8.56 -73.58 30.66
C GLU A 5 9.03 -72.17 31.06
N GLU A 6 9.75 -72.04 32.17
CA GLU A 6 10.23 -70.74 32.67
C GLU A 6 11.30 -70.13 31.74
N GLN A 7 12.13 -70.96 31.11
CA GLN A 7 13.14 -70.52 30.14
C GLN A 7 12.55 -70.08 28.78
N SER A 8 11.31 -70.49 28.48
CA SER A 8 10.60 -70.11 27.26
C SER A 8 9.94 -68.73 27.40
N GLY A 9 9.48 -68.35 28.60
CA GLY A 9 8.85 -67.05 28.86
C GLY A 9 9.82 -65.88 28.71
N ASP A 10 11.03 -66.02 29.26
CA ASP A 10 12.07 -64.98 29.24
C ASP A 10 12.56 -64.66 27.81
N ARG A 11 12.61 -65.68 26.94
CA ARG A 11 12.99 -65.49 25.53
C ARG A 11 11.92 -64.80 24.70
N VAL A 12 10.66 -64.90 25.10
CA VAL A 12 9.55 -64.21 24.43
C VAL A 12 9.48 -62.76 24.89
N GLY A 13 9.68 -62.48 26.17
CA GLY A 13 9.75 -61.13 26.72
C GLY A 13 10.86 -60.28 26.09
N ALA A 14 12.09 -60.82 26.04
CA ALA A 14 13.22 -60.12 25.43
C ALA A 14 13.05 -59.87 23.91
N ARG A 15 12.23 -60.68 23.21
CA ARG A 15 11.90 -60.44 21.80
C ARG A 15 10.86 -59.36 21.60
N LEU A 16 9.97 -59.13 22.58
CA LEU A 16 8.96 -58.09 22.54
C LEU A 16 9.55 -56.70 22.76
N GLU A 17 10.47 -56.54 23.72
CA GLU A 17 11.15 -55.24 23.94
C GLU A 17 11.94 -54.77 22.71
N VAL A 18 12.66 -55.68 22.04
CA VAL A 18 13.43 -55.35 20.83
C VAL A 18 12.50 -54.90 19.68
N VAL A 19 11.28 -55.44 19.62
CA VAL A 19 10.28 -55.06 18.61
C VAL A 19 9.64 -53.71 18.95
N GLU A 20 9.37 -53.43 20.23
CA GLU A 20 8.83 -52.14 20.67
C GLU A 20 9.83 -50.99 20.47
N GLU A 21 11.11 -51.19 20.78
CA GLU A 21 12.16 -50.20 20.50
C GLU A 21 12.31 -49.96 19.00
N GLY A 22 12.29 -51.02 18.18
CA GLY A 22 12.33 -50.91 16.73
C GLY A 22 11.14 -50.14 16.15
N LEU A 23 9.92 -50.36 16.69
CA LEU A 23 8.70 -49.69 16.25
C LEU A 23 8.70 -48.20 16.64
N ALA A 24 9.18 -47.88 17.84
CA ALA A 24 9.31 -46.50 18.31
C ALA A 24 10.29 -45.69 17.44
N GLU A 25 11.40 -46.31 17.02
CA GLU A 25 12.39 -45.65 16.16
C GLU A 25 11.86 -45.44 14.73
N VAL A 26 11.13 -46.41 14.18
CA VAL A 26 10.46 -46.26 12.88
C VAL A 26 9.40 -45.16 12.91
N LEU A 27 8.63 -45.05 14.00
CA LEU A 27 7.66 -43.96 14.18
C LEU A 27 8.33 -42.59 14.28
N ARG A 28 9.48 -42.48 14.97
CA ARG A 28 10.28 -41.26 14.99
C ARG A 28 10.81 -40.88 13.61
N LEU A 29 11.33 -41.84 12.85
CA LEU A 29 11.85 -41.59 11.50
C LEU A 29 10.75 -41.18 10.53
N LEU A 30 9.54 -41.74 10.67
CA LEU A 30 8.37 -41.34 9.89
C LEU A 30 7.89 -39.92 10.26
N GLN A 31 7.94 -39.54 11.54
CA GLN A 31 7.64 -38.17 11.97
C GLN A 31 8.67 -37.16 11.45
N MET A 32 9.96 -37.54 11.37
CA MET A 32 11.00 -36.68 10.78
C MET A 32 10.91 -36.59 9.24
N GLN A 33 10.36 -37.60 8.57
CA GLN A 33 10.12 -37.61 7.12
C GLN A 33 8.87 -36.81 6.70
N GLN A 34 8.03 -36.41 7.65
CA GLN A 34 6.88 -35.56 7.39
C GLN A 34 7.41 -34.18 6.98
N LYS A 35 7.64 -34.00 5.67
CA LYS A 35 8.05 -32.74 5.07
C LYS A 35 7.11 -31.68 5.63
N PRO A 36 7.63 -30.63 6.31
CA PRO A 36 6.79 -29.59 6.85
C PRO A 36 5.89 -29.10 5.73
N SER A 37 4.60 -29.01 6.05
CA SER A 37 3.58 -28.63 5.07
C SER A 37 4.00 -27.32 4.41
N LYS A 38 3.57 -27.06 3.17
CA LYS A 38 3.89 -25.78 2.51
C LYS A 38 3.58 -24.59 3.43
N VAL A 39 2.50 -24.68 4.21
CA VAL A 39 2.07 -23.69 5.21
C VAL A 39 3.12 -23.46 6.31
N GLU A 40 3.66 -24.52 6.91
CA GLU A 40 4.67 -24.42 7.98
C GLU A 40 5.99 -23.83 7.49
N ARG A 41 6.40 -24.14 6.26
CA ARG A 41 7.61 -23.55 5.66
C ARG A 41 7.43 -22.05 5.45
N THR A 42 6.26 -21.63 4.97
CA THR A 42 5.98 -20.20 4.80
C THR A 42 5.92 -19.50 6.14
N LYS A 43 5.31 -20.12 7.16
CA LYS A 43 5.24 -19.57 8.53
C LYS A 43 6.63 -19.40 9.15
N ALA A 44 7.50 -20.42 9.04
CA ALA A 44 8.87 -20.37 9.54
C ALA A 44 9.74 -19.32 8.79
N TYR A 45 9.53 -19.15 7.48
CA TYR A 45 10.19 -18.11 6.69
C TYR A 45 9.77 -16.71 7.16
N TYR A 46 8.46 -16.48 7.35
CA TYR A 46 7.95 -15.20 7.87
C TYR A 46 8.42 -14.92 9.29
N GLU A 47 8.47 -15.92 10.15
CA GLU A 47 8.93 -15.78 11.53
C GLU A 47 10.43 -15.47 11.60
N SER A 48 11.24 -16.11 10.75
CA SER A 48 12.67 -15.83 10.61
C SER A 48 12.92 -14.42 10.07
N GLN A 49 12.16 -14.00 9.05
CA GLN A 49 12.19 -12.63 8.52
C GLN A 49 11.79 -11.62 9.60
N ARG A 50 10.73 -11.87 10.37
CA ARG A 50 10.29 -11.01 11.47
C ARG A 50 11.38 -10.85 12.54
N LEU A 51 12.04 -11.94 12.91
CA LEU A 51 13.14 -11.92 13.88
C LEU A 51 14.39 -11.19 13.35
N LEU A 52 14.70 -11.34 12.06
CA LEU A 52 15.82 -10.65 11.42
C LEU A 52 15.57 -9.13 11.38
N ASN A 53 14.37 -8.72 10.97
CA ASN A 53 13.99 -7.30 10.97
C ASN A 53 13.93 -6.73 12.38
N ALA A 54 13.43 -7.48 13.36
CA ALA A 54 13.47 -7.08 14.77
C ALA A 54 14.89 -6.89 15.31
N ARG A 55 15.90 -7.57 14.74
CA ARG A 55 17.33 -7.37 15.08
C ARG A 55 17.94 -6.19 14.35
N VAL A 56 17.64 -6.00 13.07
CA VAL A 56 18.13 -4.87 12.26
C VAL A 56 17.55 -3.53 12.74
N PHE A 57 16.27 -3.51 13.12
CA PHE A 57 15.60 -2.29 13.61
C PHE A 57 15.87 -1.96 15.09
N ARG A 58 16.50 -2.86 15.86
CA ARG A 58 16.76 -2.69 17.31
C ARG A 58 17.80 -1.61 17.67
N ARG A 59 18.39 -0.91 16.70
CA ARG A 59 19.27 0.23 16.99
C ARG A 59 18.51 1.55 17.22
N GLY A 60 17.21 1.61 16.91
CA GLY A 60 16.34 2.74 17.24
C GLY A 60 15.42 2.45 18.42
N HIS A 61 15.13 3.45 19.25
CA HIS A 61 14.17 3.31 20.34
C HIS A 61 12.76 3.07 19.75
N PRO A 62 12.04 2.00 20.12
CA PRO A 62 10.81 1.55 19.43
C PRO A 62 9.68 2.59 19.45
N ARG A 63 9.65 3.46 20.48
CA ARG A 63 8.71 4.59 20.54
C ARG A 63 9.02 5.65 19.48
N VAL A 64 10.29 5.93 19.21
CA VAL A 64 10.70 6.95 18.23
C VAL A 64 10.40 6.49 16.81
N GLN A 65 10.58 5.19 16.51
CA GLN A 65 10.22 4.62 15.21
C GLN A 65 8.72 4.65 14.95
N ALA A 66 7.89 4.24 15.92
CA ALA A 66 6.44 4.29 15.77
C ALA A 66 5.90 5.72 15.61
N THR A 67 6.47 6.68 16.34
CA THR A 67 6.11 8.10 16.18
C THR A 67 6.58 8.67 14.85
N LEU A 68 7.79 8.30 14.38
CA LEU A 68 8.29 8.70 13.07
C LEU A 68 7.43 8.13 11.94
N GLU A 69 7.06 6.85 11.99
CA GLU A 69 6.20 6.23 10.98
C GLU A 69 4.81 6.89 10.91
N TYR A 70 4.23 7.20 12.07
CA TYR A 70 2.95 7.91 12.15
C TYR A 70 3.05 9.36 11.65
N LEU A 71 4.11 10.07 12.03
CA LEU A 71 4.37 11.42 11.54
C LEU A 71 4.61 11.40 10.03
N PHE A 72 5.44 10.50 9.51
CA PHE A 72 5.82 10.46 8.10
C PHE A 72 4.61 10.21 7.19
N ARG A 73 3.69 9.33 7.60
CA ARG A 73 2.45 9.03 6.86
C ARG A 73 1.49 10.22 6.81
N THR A 74 1.17 10.79 7.96
CA THR A 74 0.24 11.95 8.02
C THR A 74 0.88 13.21 7.43
N SER A 75 2.21 13.31 7.53
CA SER A 75 2.97 14.45 7.03
C SER A 75 3.25 14.37 5.54
N CYS A 76 3.16 13.23 4.85
CA CYS A 76 3.51 13.17 3.43
C CYS A 76 2.61 14.07 2.57
N ILE A 77 1.28 13.95 2.73
CA ILE A 77 0.33 14.82 2.03
C ILE A 77 0.42 16.27 2.51
N LEU A 78 0.60 16.48 3.82
CA LEU A 78 0.70 17.84 4.38
C LEU A 78 1.97 18.56 3.89
N VAL A 79 3.11 17.87 3.88
CA VAL A 79 4.40 18.37 3.39
C VAL A 79 4.28 18.67 1.90
N SER A 80 3.68 17.78 1.12
CA SER A 80 3.47 18.01 -0.32
C SER A 80 2.55 19.21 -0.57
N LEU A 81 1.45 19.34 0.18
CA LEU A 81 0.57 20.50 0.09
C LEU A 81 1.27 21.81 0.49
N ILE A 82 2.07 21.78 1.56
CA ILE A 82 2.84 22.95 2.00
C ILE A 82 3.87 23.33 0.92
N ASP A 83 4.55 22.33 0.34
CA ASP A 83 5.52 22.54 -0.74
C ASP A 83 4.87 23.21 -1.95
N GLU A 84 3.75 22.65 -2.45
CA GLU A 84 3.02 23.22 -3.59
C GLU A 84 2.43 24.61 -3.29
N VAL A 85 1.94 24.86 -2.06
CA VAL A 85 1.47 26.20 -1.68
C VAL A 85 2.62 27.21 -1.71
N ILE A 86 3.80 26.85 -1.20
CA ILE A 86 4.98 27.73 -1.25
C ILE A 86 5.42 27.95 -2.69
N LEU A 87 5.44 26.91 -3.52
CA LEU A 87 5.73 27.01 -4.95
C LEU A 87 4.78 28.01 -5.63
N LEU A 88 3.47 27.85 -5.42
CA LEU A 88 2.45 28.74 -5.99
C LEU A 88 2.62 30.19 -5.51
N ILE A 89 2.93 30.41 -4.23
CA ILE A 89 3.21 31.76 -3.72
C ILE A 89 4.42 32.37 -4.43
N LEU A 90 5.50 31.61 -4.61
CA LEU A 90 6.70 32.08 -5.32
C LEU A 90 6.39 32.43 -6.79
N LEU A 91 5.61 31.60 -7.48
CA LEU A 91 5.22 31.84 -8.87
C LEU A 91 4.23 33.01 -9.01
N CYS A 92 3.28 33.16 -8.08
CA CYS A 92 2.39 34.33 -8.02
C CYS A 92 3.18 35.62 -7.78
N ILE A 93 4.17 35.59 -6.87
CA ILE A 93 5.08 36.71 -6.62
C ILE A 93 5.83 37.07 -7.91
N MET A 94 6.27 36.07 -8.68
CA MET A 94 6.92 36.25 -9.97
C MET A 94 5.99 36.83 -11.04
N ASP A 95 4.70 36.50 -11.04
CA ASP A 95 3.71 37.10 -11.96
C ASP A 95 3.42 38.57 -11.64
N VAL A 96 3.46 38.95 -10.35
CA VAL A 96 3.22 40.32 -9.89
C VAL A 96 4.46 41.21 -10.03
N LEU A 97 5.65 40.68 -9.74
CA LEU A 97 6.91 41.38 -9.96
C LEU A 97 7.17 41.43 -11.46
N HIS A 98 6.98 42.61 -12.07
CA HIS A 98 7.36 42.88 -13.45
C HIS A 98 8.74 42.25 -13.80
N PRO A 99 8.97 41.82 -15.05
CA PRO A 99 10.05 40.92 -15.45
C PRO A 99 11.44 41.58 -15.42
N ASP A 100 11.91 41.91 -14.22
CA ASP A 100 13.32 42.12 -13.97
C ASP A 100 14.03 40.77 -14.08
N SER A 101 14.79 40.63 -15.17
CA SER A 101 15.44 39.37 -15.59
C SER A 101 16.22 38.63 -14.49
N ARG A 102 16.77 39.36 -13.50
CA ARG A 102 17.56 38.76 -12.41
C ARG A 102 16.69 38.10 -11.34
N LEU A 103 15.62 38.75 -10.89
CA LEU A 103 14.75 38.20 -9.86
C LEU A 103 13.97 37.01 -10.41
N TYR A 104 13.50 37.13 -11.66
CA TYR A 104 12.84 36.05 -12.39
C TYR A 104 13.66 34.76 -12.41
N MET A 105 14.93 34.83 -12.84
CA MET A 105 15.82 33.66 -12.88
C MET A 105 16.10 33.09 -11.48
N SER A 106 16.21 33.95 -10.45
CA SER A 106 16.44 33.48 -9.08
C SER A 106 15.24 32.72 -8.50
N ILE A 107 14.01 33.20 -8.74
CA ILE A 107 12.79 32.54 -8.28
C ILE A 107 12.65 31.20 -9.00
N LEU A 108 12.83 31.16 -10.32
CA LEU A 108 12.79 29.90 -11.08
C LEU A 108 13.81 28.89 -10.58
N PHE A 109 15.04 29.30 -10.30
CA PHE A 109 16.06 28.42 -9.76
C PHE A 109 15.66 27.83 -8.41
N VAL A 110 15.09 28.65 -7.52
CA VAL A 110 14.58 28.21 -6.22
C VAL A 110 13.42 27.23 -6.39
N SER A 111 12.46 27.52 -7.28
CA SER A 111 11.34 26.63 -7.59
C SER A 111 11.80 25.27 -8.11
N ILE A 112 12.78 25.23 -9.02
CA ILE A 112 13.35 23.98 -9.53
C ILE A 112 14.05 23.20 -8.40
N ALA A 113 14.86 23.89 -7.59
CA ALA A 113 15.57 23.25 -6.47
C ALA A 113 14.59 22.65 -5.45
N MET A 114 13.50 23.37 -5.15
CA MET A 114 12.43 22.92 -4.27
C MET A 114 11.77 21.63 -4.80
N GLN A 115 11.42 21.60 -6.08
CA GLN A 115 10.82 20.43 -6.72
C GLN A 115 11.76 19.22 -6.77
N VAL A 116 13.08 19.44 -6.91
CA VAL A 116 14.07 18.36 -6.79
C VAL A 116 14.09 17.80 -5.36
N VAL A 117 14.02 18.65 -4.34
CA VAL A 117 13.95 18.22 -2.94
C VAL A 117 12.67 17.43 -2.67
N HIS A 118 11.53 17.88 -3.19
CA HIS A 118 10.24 17.19 -3.06
C HIS A 118 10.24 15.83 -3.75
N LEU A 119 10.82 15.72 -4.94
CA LEU A 119 11.03 14.45 -5.66
C LEU A 119 11.89 13.46 -4.85
N LEU A 120 12.99 13.94 -4.25
CA LEU A 120 13.86 13.11 -3.40
C LEU A 120 13.12 12.64 -2.14
N PHE A 121 12.37 13.54 -1.49
CA PHE A 121 11.51 13.20 -0.36
C PHE A 121 10.50 12.13 -0.72
N LEU A 122 9.77 12.29 -1.83
CA LEU A 122 8.79 11.30 -2.28
C LEU A 122 9.41 9.96 -2.67
N THR A 123 10.64 9.97 -3.20
CA THR A 123 11.39 8.73 -3.47
C THR A 123 11.69 7.99 -2.17
N ILE A 124 12.10 8.69 -1.12
CA ILE A 124 12.35 8.10 0.21
C ILE A 124 11.04 7.53 0.78
N VAL A 125 9.96 8.30 0.76
CA VAL A 125 8.62 7.85 1.21
C VAL A 125 8.18 6.61 0.45
N THR A 126 8.36 6.58 -0.88
CA THR A 126 7.96 5.45 -1.72
C THR A 126 8.74 4.19 -1.36
N ILE A 127 10.06 4.30 -1.14
CA ILE A 127 10.90 3.18 -0.69
C ILE A 127 10.43 2.65 0.68
N GLU A 128 10.08 3.54 1.59
CA GLU A 128 9.53 3.15 2.89
C GLU A 128 8.17 2.47 2.77
N MET A 129 7.30 2.98 1.89
CA MET A 129 6.00 2.36 1.62
C MET A 129 6.15 0.96 1.03
N VAL A 130 7.10 0.74 0.12
CA VAL A 130 7.43 -0.59 -0.41
C VAL A 130 7.89 -1.54 0.70
N LYS A 131 8.72 -1.07 1.63
CA LYS A 131 9.11 -1.89 2.80
C LYS A 131 7.90 -2.23 3.66
N GLN A 132 7.03 -1.26 3.94
CA GLN A 132 5.81 -1.46 4.73
C GLN A 132 4.81 -2.40 4.04
N LEU A 133 4.76 -2.38 2.70
CA LEU A 133 3.99 -3.33 1.92
C LEU A 133 4.52 -4.75 2.12
N MET A 134 5.84 -4.96 2.05
CA MET A 134 6.42 -6.29 2.31
C MET A 134 6.10 -6.81 3.72
N PHE A 135 5.98 -5.91 4.69
CA PHE A 135 5.62 -6.23 6.08
C PHE A 135 4.12 -6.16 6.39
N ARG A 136 3.27 -5.89 5.40
CA ARG A 136 1.80 -5.97 5.47
C ARG A 136 1.14 -5.01 6.46
N VAL A 137 1.62 -3.76 6.54
CA VAL A 137 1.08 -2.74 7.48
C VAL A 137 0.59 -1.48 6.74
N ALA A 138 0.52 -1.48 5.41
CA ALA A 138 0.04 -0.32 4.66
C ALA A 138 -1.49 -0.31 4.59
N SER A 139 -2.11 0.77 5.09
CA SER A 139 -3.53 1.03 4.92
C SER A 139 -3.79 1.65 3.54
N ILE A 140 -4.96 1.38 2.96
CA ILE A 140 -5.40 1.99 1.68
C ILE A 140 -5.36 3.52 1.78
N ALA A 141 -5.70 4.09 2.93
CA ALA A 141 -5.64 5.54 3.15
C ALA A 141 -4.21 6.10 3.01
N ASP A 142 -3.19 5.35 3.43
CA ASP A 142 -1.79 5.76 3.30
C ASP A 142 -1.31 5.66 1.85
N MET A 143 -1.81 4.66 1.11
CA MET A 143 -1.51 4.54 -0.32
C MET A 143 -2.15 5.70 -1.09
N LEU A 144 -3.38 6.06 -0.75
CA LEU A 144 -4.07 7.20 -1.36
C LEU A 144 -3.36 8.53 -1.07
N SER A 145 -2.81 8.73 0.13
CA SER A 145 -2.07 9.95 0.46
C SER A 145 -0.79 10.07 -0.37
N VAL A 146 -0.08 8.96 -0.60
CA VAL A 146 1.09 8.92 -1.49
C VAL A 146 0.68 9.14 -2.95
N TYR A 147 -0.43 8.56 -3.40
CA TYR A 147 -0.97 8.80 -4.74
C TYR A 147 -1.20 10.29 -4.99
N VAL A 148 -1.95 10.95 -4.10
CA VAL A 148 -2.23 12.38 -4.20
C VAL A 148 -0.94 13.21 -4.17
N SER A 149 0.04 12.80 -3.36
CA SER A 149 1.32 13.50 -3.28
C SER A 149 2.15 13.39 -4.57
N ILE A 150 2.10 12.25 -5.26
CA ILE A 150 2.75 12.07 -6.57
C ILE A 150 2.08 12.97 -7.62
N VAL A 151 0.74 13.02 -7.64
CA VAL A 151 -0.01 13.89 -8.56
C VAL A 151 0.37 15.36 -8.33
N LEU A 152 0.43 15.80 -7.07
CA LEU A 152 0.82 17.16 -6.71
C LEU A 152 2.24 17.50 -7.16
N LEU A 153 3.21 16.61 -6.92
CA LEU A 153 4.60 16.79 -7.36
C LEU A 153 4.70 16.98 -8.89
N TYR A 154 4.04 16.11 -9.67
CA TYR A 154 4.12 16.21 -11.13
C TYR A 154 3.38 17.44 -11.64
N ALA A 155 2.26 17.83 -11.02
CA ALA A 155 1.60 19.10 -11.32
C ALA A 155 2.53 20.31 -11.09
N GLY A 156 3.28 20.32 -9.98
CA GLY A 156 4.30 21.32 -9.68
C GLY A 156 5.42 21.36 -10.73
N LEU A 157 6.00 20.19 -11.07
CA LEU A 157 7.02 20.05 -12.10
C LEU A 157 6.56 20.57 -13.48
N TYR A 158 5.34 20.21 -13.90
CA TYR A 158 4.78 20.67 -15.16
C TYR A 158 4.52 22.17 -15.17
N THR A 159 4.07 22.72 -14.05
CA THR A 159 3.88 24.16 -13.88
C THR A 159 5.21 24.88 -14.03
N VAL A 160 6.24 24.47 -13.30
CA VAL A 160 7.59 25.07 -13.40
C VAL A 160 8.12 24.96 -14.83
N LEU A 161 7.92 23.81 -15.50
CA LEU A 161 8.36 23.63 -16.88
C LEU A 161 7.63 24.57 -17.86
N ALA A 162 6.33 24.78 -17.69
CA ALA A 162 5.54 25.72 -18.50
C ALA A 162 5.96 27.18 -18.28
N TYR A 163 6.51 27.51 -17.10
CA TYR A 163 7.13 28.81 -16.86
C TYR A 163 8.51 28.95 -17.51
N VAL A 164 9.30 27.87 -17.56
CA VAL A 164 10.59 27.87 -18.26
C VAL A 164 10.40 27.99 -19.77
N ASP A 165 9.45 27.24 -20.32
CA ASP A 165 9.11 27.25 -21.74
C ASP A 165 7.61 26.97 -21.93
N PRO A 166 6.81 28.00 -22.26
CA PRO A 166 5.36 27.85 -22.49
C PRO A 166 5.02 26.91 -23.66
N THR A 167 5.96 26.62 -24.56
CA THR A 167 5.74 25.74 -25.71
C THR A 167 5.93 24.26 -25.38
N CYS A 168 6.28 23.93 -24.13
CA CYS A 168 6.48 22.55 -23.67
C CYS A 168 5.20 21.71 -23.64
N PHE A 169 4.04 22.36 -23.52
CA PHE A 169 2.73 21.70 -23.51
C PHE A 169 1.80 22.34 -24.54
N SER A 170 0.94 21.51 -25.13
CA SER A 170 -0.14 21.93 -26.00
C SER A 170 -1.49 21.60 -25.36
N GLY A 171 -2.53 22.35 -25.71
CA GLY A 171 -3.88 22.16 -25.16
C GLY A 171 -4.28 23.08 -24.02
N LEU A 172 -3.39 24.01 -23.63
CA LEU A 172 -3.68 25.06 -22.65
C LEU A 172 -4.22 26.31 -23.37
N ASN A 173 -5.14 27.04 -22.74
CA ASN A 173 -5.71 28.25 -23.34
C ASN A 173 -4.75 29.43 -23.17
N ALA A 174 -4.77 30.38 -24.10
CA ALA A 174 -3.96 31.60 -23.98
C ALA A 174 -4.31 32.39 -22.69
N GLU A 175 -5.58 32.36 -22.30
CA GLU A 175 -6.11 32.99 -21.10
C GLU A 175 -5.48 32.43 -19.81
N ASP A 176 -5.05 31.17 -19.81
CA ASP A 176 -4.37 30.56 -18.66
C ASP A 176 -2.99 31.17 -18.39
N PHE A 177 -2.39 31.81 -19.39
CA PHE A 177 -1.06 32.41 -19.29
C PHE A 177 -1.09 33.91 -18.99
N GLU A 178 -2.26 34.48 -18.73
CA GLU A 178 -2.45 35.92 -18.51
C GLU A 178 -2.92 36.25 -17.10
N GLY A 179 -2.49 37.41 -16.60
CA GLY A 179 -2.96 37.98 -15.33
C GLY A 179 -2.26 37.45 -14.06
N PRO A 180 -2.66 37.97 -12.88
CA PRO A 180 -2.03 37.66 -11.59
C PRO A 180 -2.38 36.27 -11.05
N THR A 181 -3.34 35.58 -11.65
CA THR A 181 -3.79 34.23 -11.26
C THR A 181 -3.24 33.14 -12.17
N LYS A 182 -2.31 33.49 -13.07
CA LYS A 182 -1.69 32.56 -14.03
C LYS A 182 -1.15 31.30 -13.35
N ALA A 183 -0.33 31.44 -12.31
CA ALA A 183 0.25 30.30 -11.60
C ALA A 183 -0.82 29.30 -11.13
N LEU A 184 -1.94 29.80 -10.60
CA LEU A 184 -3.04 28.98 -10.10
C LEU A 184 -3.82 28.29 -11.23
N SER A 185 -4.09 28.99 -12.33
CA SER A 185 -4.81 28.41 -13.48
C SER A 185 -4.00 27.29 -14.13
N VAL A 186 -2.71 27.58 -14.40
CA VAL A 186 -1.78 26.61 -15.00
C VAL A 186 -1.60 25.40 -14.10
N PHE A 187 -1.44 25.59 -12.79
CA PHE A 187 -1.33 24.48 -11.83
C PHE A 187 -2.59 23.63 -11.77
N GLY A 188 -3.78 24.25 -11.77
CA GLY A 188 -5.05 23.51 -11.80
C GLY A 188 -5.18 22.60 -13.03
N ASN A 189 -4.81 23.10 -14.20
CA ASN A 189 -4.76 22.31 -15.43
C ASN A 189 -3.74 21.15 -15.33
N PHE A 190 -2.60 21.38 -14.69
CA PHE A 190 -1.59 20.33 -14.51
C PHE A 190 -1.90 19.31 -13.42
N ILE A 191 -2.69 19.64 -12.38
CA ILE A 191 -3.26 18.63 -11.47
C ILE A 191 -4.14 17.67 -12.26
N TYR A 192 -5.02 18.21 -13.10
CA TYR A 192 -5.87 17.41 -13.97
C TYR A 192 -5.03 16.53 -14.91
N PHE A 193 -4.07 17.11 -15.63
CA PHE A 193 -3.20 16.39 -16.55
C PHE A 193 -2.39 15.29 -15.86
N SER A 194 -1.76 15.59 -14.72
CA SER A 194 -1.00 14.62 -13.92
C SER A 194 -1.88 13.48 -13.44
N ASN A 195 -3.09 13.76 -12.93
CA ASN A 195 -4.00 12.70 -12.51
C ASN A 195 -4.42 11.80 -13.69
N VAL A 196 -4.69 12.37 -14.86
CA VAL A 196 -5.07 11.62 -16.07
C VAL A 196 -3.89 10.78 -16.62
N ALA A 197 -2.67 11.32 -16.57
CA ALA A 197 -1.45 10.63 -16.95
C ALA A 197 -1.13 9.49 -15.97
N MET A 198 -1.18 9.76 -14.67
CA MET A 198 -0.97 8.77 -13.61
C MET A 198 -2.04 7.68 -13.64
N ALA A 199 -3.30 8.00 -13.91
CA ALA A 199 -4.36 7.00 -14.06
C ALA A 199 -4.32 6.25 -15.40
N SER A 200 -3.39 6.58 -16.31
CA SER A 200 -3.28 6.02 -17.67
C SER A 200 -4.54 6.19 -18.53
N VAL A 201 -5.37 7.20 -18.24
CA VAL A 201 -6.62 7.46 -18.98
C VAL A 201 -6.32 8.18 -20.30
N GLY A 202 -5.48 9.21 -20.25
CA GLY A 202 -4.96 9.89 -21.45
C GLY A 202 -6.02 10.51 -22.36
N PHE A 203 -6.85 11.43 -21.85
CA PHE A 203 -7.88 12.12 -22.66
C PHE A 203 -7.32 12.89 -23.87
N GLY A 204 -6.05 13.30 -23.82
CA GLY A 204 -5.34 13.89 -24.97
C GLY A 204 -5.66 15.36 -25.23
N ASP A 205 -6.39 16.00 -24.33
CA ASP A 205 -6.67 17.43 -24.32
C ASP A 205 -5.43 18.26 -23.98
N ILE A 206 -4.63 17.84 -22.99
CA ILE A 206 -3.30 18.38 -22.70
C ILE A 206 -2.26 17.32 -23.05
N PHE A 207 -1.19 17.71 -23.77
CA PHE A 207 -0.11 16.78 -24.13
C PHE A 207 1.26 17.45 -24.22
N PRO A 208 2.35 16.71 -23.93
CA PRO A 208 3.71 17.23 -23.99
C PRO A 208 4.21 17.37 -25.44
N SER A 209 4.51 18.60 -25.85
CA SER A 209 5.06 18.92 -27.18
C SER A 209 6.59 18.84 -27.22
N SER A 210 7.29 19.20 -26.13
CA SER A 210 8.75 19.19 -26.08
C SER A 210 9.34 17.84 -25.65
N GLY A 211 10.60 17.57 -26.03
CA GLY A 211 11.30 16.36 -25.61
C GLY A 211 11.53 16.27 -24.09
N VAL A 212 11.72 17.42 -23.43
CA VAL A 212 11.87 17.49 -21.97
C VAL A 212 10.55 17.16 -21.27
N ALA A 213 9.44 17.76 -21.71
CA ALA A 213 8.11 17.47 -21.17
C ALA A 213 7.76 15.99 -21.32
N ARG A 214 8.04 15.40 -22.50
CA ARG A 214 7.84 13.96 -22.73
C ARG A 214 8.65 13.08 -21.79
N SER A 215 9.87 13.48 -21.46
CA SER A 215 10.74 12.72 -20.55
C SER A 215 10.21 12.74 -19.11
N ILE A 216 9.67 13.87 -18.66
CA ILE A 216 9.07 13.99 -17.31
C ILE A 216 7.75 13.22 -17.25
N VAL A 217 6.89 13.31 -18.27
CA VAL A 217 5.67 12.50 -18.36
C VAL A 217 6.00 11.01 -18.38
N PHE A 218 7.08 10.62 -19.07
CA PHE A 218 7.54 9.24 -19.05
C PHE A 218 7.92 8.77 -17.63
N THR A 219 8.61 9.60 -16.83
CA THR A 219 8.93 9.21 -15.44
C THR A 219 7.67 9.13 -14.57
N GLU A 220 6.67 9.98 -14.80
CA GLU A 220 5.37 9.88 -14.12
C GLU A 220 4.69 8.54 -14.41
N THR A 221 4.62 8.15 -15.69
CA THR A 221 3.99 6.88 -16.07
C THR A 221 4.72 5.66 -15.49
N LEU A 222 6.06 5.70 -15.38
CA LEU A 222 6.82 4.65 -14.69
C LEU A 222 6.48 4.57 -13.19
N MET A 223 6.37 5.73 -12.53
CA MET A 223 5.98 5.80 -11.12
C MET A 223 4.55 5.31 -10.91
N SER A 224 3.63 5.62 -11.83
CA SER A 224 2.26 5.10 -11.82
C SER A 224 2.21 3.58 -11.85
N VAL A 225 2.91 2.94 -12.80
CA VAL A 225 2.95 1.47 -12.89
C VAL A 225 3.52 0.86 -11.62
N GLY A 226 4.60 1.45 -11.08
CA GLY A 226 5.17 1.02 -9.80
C GLY A 226 4.18 1.12 -8.64
N PHE A 227 3.45 2.24 -8.54
CA PHE A 227 2.43 2.45 -7.52
C PHE A 227 1.27 1.45 -7.66
N LEU A 228 0.82 1.17 -8.89
CA LEU A 228 -0.24 0.21 -9.15
C LEU A 228 0.16 -1.22 -8.73
N CYS A 229 1.40 -1.62 -8.99
CA CYS A 229 1.93 -2.91 -8.50
C CYS A 229 1.89 -2.99 -6.97
N ILE A 230 2.24 -1.90 -6.28
CA ILE A 230 2.20 -1.84 -4.81
C ILE A 230 0.74 -1.96 -4.33
N LEU A 231 -0.20 -1.26 -4.97
CA LEU A 231 -1.62 -1.26 -4.63
C LEU A 231 -2.24 -2.66 -4.76
N PHE A 232 -2.08 -3.32 -5.90
CA PHE A 232 -2.64 -4.67 -6.08
C PHE A 232 -1.97 -5.71 -5.19
N GLY A 233 -0.65 -5.59 -4.97
CA GLY A 233 0.06 -6.44 -4.02
C GLY A 233 -0.45 -6.31 -2.58
N ASN A 234 -1.02 -5.16 -2.21
CA ASN A 234 -1.64 -4.96 -0.91
C ASN A 234 -3.00 -5.67 -0.81
N ILE A 235 -3.82 -5.59 -1.87
CA ILE A 235 -5.21 -6.08 -1.90
C ILE A 235 -5.25 -7.61 -1.94
N GLU A 236 -4.49 -8.26 -2.83
CA GLU A 236 -4.55 -9.72 -3.03
C GLU A 236 -4.09 -10.50 -1.80
N TYR A 237 -3.31 -9.88 -0.91
CA TYR A 237 -2.73 -10.53 0.25
C TYR A 237 -3.65 -10.49 1.50
N LYS A 238 -4.83 -9.87 1.46
CA LYS A 238 -5.75 -9.90 2.61
C LYS A 238 -6.30 -11.33 2.81
N ASP A 239 -5.91 -11.95 3.93
CA ASP A 239 -5.90 -13.40 4.23
C ASP A 239 -7.23 -14.15 3.96
N PRO A 240 -7.22 -15.37 3.37
CA PRO A 240 -8.39 -16.24 3.17
C PRO A 240 -9.09 -16.74 4.44
N THR A 241 -8.55 -16.48 5.62
CA THR A 241 -9.11 -16.96 6.90
C THR A 241 -10.38 -16.21 7.34
N GLU A 242 -10.74 -15.10 6.68
CA GLU A 242 -12.07 -14.49 6.83
C GLU A 242 -13.14 -15.15 5.92
N MET A 243 -12.76 -16.10 5.05
CA MET A 243 -13.68 -16.86 4.19
C MET A 243 -13.94 -18.30 4.68
N GLU A 244 -13.47 -18.68 5.87
CA GLU A 244 -14.07 -19.81 6.59
C GLU A 244 -15.27 -19.29 7.38
N ASP A 245 -16.40 -19.21 6.67
CA ASP A 245 -17.71 -19.22 7.33
C ASP A 245 -17.75 -20.48 8.20
N PRO A 246 -17.93 -20.37 9.54
CA PRO A 246 -18.06 -21.55 10.36
C PRO A 246 -19.29 -22.28 9.84
N THR A 247 -19.07 -23.40 9.15
CA THR A 247 -20.13 -24.35 8.82
C THR A 247 -21.09 -24.38 10.00
N PRO A 248 -22.38 -24.04 9.83
CA PRO A 248 -23.31 -24.12 10.92
C PRO A 248 -23.26 -25.57 11.37
N SER A 249 -22.67 -25.80 12.54
CA SER A 249 -22.73 -27.09 13.19
C SER A 249 -24.21 -27.38 13.30
N LEU A 250 -24.69 -28.24 12.41
CA LEU A 250 -25.97 -28.91 12.48
C LEU A 250 -25.96 -29.68 13.79
N ASP A 251 -26.24 -28.94 14.86
CA ASP A 251 -26.64 -29.48 16.14
C ASP A 251 -28.02 -30.09 15.87
N MET A 252 -28.01 -31.32 15.36
CA MET A 252 -29.14 -32.23 15.41
C MET A 252 -29.35 -32.64 16.87
N GLY A 253 -29.75 -31.65 17.68
CA GLY A 253 -30.34 -31.84 18.98
C GLY A 253 -31.68 -32.52 18.80
N MET A 254 -31.67 -33.85 18.89
CA MET A 254 -32.85 -34.64 19.22
C MET A 254 -33.34 -34.17 20.60
N GLY A 255 -34.36 -33.31 20.60
CA GLY A 255 -35.07 -32.84 21.79
C GLY A 255 -36.58 -32.93 21.55
N PRO A 256 -37.35 -33.57 22.44
CA PRO A 256 -38.71 -34.01 22.14
C PRO A 256 -39.74 -32.88 22.29
N ASP A 257 -40.74 -32.95 21.41
CA ASP A 257 -42.10 -32.40 21.49
C ASP A 257 -42.46 -31.67 22.79
N ARG A 258 -42.66 -30.35 22.71
CA ARG A 258 -43.60 -29.63 23.59
C ARG A 258 -44.35 -28.51 22.86
N HIS A 259 -45.63 -28.78 22.71
CA HIS A 259 -46.79 -27.88 22.67
C HIS A 259 -46.56 -26.37 22.60
N GLY A 260 -47.02 -25.79 21.48
CA GLY A 260 -48.17 -24.89 21.47
C GLY A 260 -48.06 -23.58 22.25
N THR A 261 -47.99 -22.46 21.52
CA THR A 261 -48.80 -21.28 21.85
C THR A 261 -48.90 -20.34 20.65
N HIS A 262 -50.13 -19.90 20.40
CA HIS A 262 -50.55 -18.94 19.39
C HIS A 262 -49.84 -17.59 19.54
N VAL A 263 -49.46 -16.98 18.42
CA VAL A 263 -49.24 -15.52 18.34
C VAL A 263 -49.96 -14.98 17.09
N PRO A 264 -50.66 -13.84 17.17
CA PRO A 264 -51.60 -13.40 16.14
C PRO A 264 -50.92 -12.56 15.05
N LEU A 265 -51.50 -12.65 13.85
CA LEU A 265 -51.27 -11.79 12.69
C LEU A 265 -51.44 -10.31 13.05
N LEU A 266 -50.40 -9.52 12.78
CA LEU A 266 -50.45 -8.06 12.79
C LEU A 266 -50.39 -7.52 11.36
N SER A 267 -51.47 -6.80 11.06
CA SER A 267 -51.87 -6.12 9.83
C SER A 267 -50.78 -5.27 9.18
N VAL A 268 -50.60 -5.46 7.88
CA VAL A 268 -49.87 -4.58 6.97
C VAL A 268 -50.73 -3.36 6.67
N GLY A 269 -50.28 -2.19 7.14
CA GLY A 269 -50.82 -0.89 6.77
C GLY A 269 -50.13 -0.37 5.50
N HIS A 270 -50.94 -0.10 4.50
CA HIS A 270 -50.60 0.52 3.23
C HIS A 270 -50.66 2.04 3.42
N GLU A 271 -49.58 2.77 3.16
CA GLU A 271 -49.63 4.22 2.99
C GLU A 271 -48.99 4.59 1.66
N ASP A 272 -49.87 4.96 0.72
CA ASP A 272 -49.57 5.72 -0.47
C ASP A 272 -49.15 7.14 -0.06
N THR A 273 -48.12 7.69 -0.69
CA THR A 273 -47.99 9.14 -0.77
C THR A 273 -47.36 9.53 -2.10
N SER A 274 -48.22 10.07 -2.96
CA SER A 274 -47.91 10.82 -4.15
C SER A 274 -47.53 12.25 -3.78
N MET A 275 -46.43 12.74 -4.36
CA MET A 275 -46.23 14.11 -4.84
C MET A 275 -45.15 14.10 -5.92
#